data_AF-A0A2D8R5T9-F1
#
_entry.id   AF-A0A2D8R5T9-F1
#
_cell.length_a   1.000
_cell.length_b   1.000
_cell.length_c   1.000
_cell.angle_alpha   90.00
_cell.angle_beta   90.00
_cell.angle_gamma   90.00
#
_symmetry.space_group_name_H-M   'P 1'
#
loop_
_entity.id
_entity.type
_entity.pdbx_description
1 polymer ?
#
loop_
_entity_poly.entity_id
_entity_poly.type
_entity_poly.pdbx_seq_one_letter_code
_entity_poly.pdbx_strand_id
1 'polypeptide(L)'
;MRDNTTLANISMASFSPLERGTVQSFDVESVAEQTRRPMRARALGEALGEAQAAETEFSERKQVYQDENLEAIERVVEAEREGNTLRRRADRTVQESWTQWREEMAQHAQNVSEARAQLSEERVVADGSTFDPAAADMIDVTQYDGEIATVRVRILAQVQTPDGQDAQQTLDVAIERAELVGDDGTPLNGRWLITAIEEVG
;
A
#
# COMPACT_ATOMS: atom_id res chain seq x y z
N MET A 1 -10.39 16.57 8.24
CA MET A 1 -9.01 16.79 7.79
C MET A 1 -8.80 15.78 6.66
N ARG A 2 -9.07 16.22 5.42
CA ARG A 2 -8.99 15.39 4.20
C ARG A 2 -7.54 15.50 3.73
N ASP A 3 -6.79 14.41 3.80
CA ASP A 3 -5.38 14.46 3.44
C ASP A 3 -5.21 14.61 1.92
N ASN A 4 -4.63 15.75 1.55
CA ASN A 4 -4.25 16.21 0.22
C ASN A 4 -3.16 15.33 -0.46
N THR A 5 -2.87 14.15 0.08
CA THR A 5 -1.78 13.27 -0.38
C THR A 5 -2.21 12.34 -1.51
N THR A 6 -3.52 12.05 -1.65
CA THR A 6 -3.99 11.00 -2.58
C THR A 6 -4.21 11.48 -4.03
N LEU A 7 -4.20 12.80 -4.29
CA LEU A 7 -4.65 13.35 -5.58
C LEU A 7 -3.56 14.09 -6.39
N ALA A 8 -2.33 14.18 -5.88
CA ALA A 8 -1.36 15.09 -6.49
C ALA A 8 -0.62 14.54 -7.73
N ASN A 9 -0.55 13.23 -7.99
CA ASN A 9 0.19 12.68 -9.13
C ASN A 9 -0.24 11.24 -9.48
N ILE A 10 -1.47 10.99 -9.92
CA ILE A 10 -1.78 9.69 -10.55
C ILE A 10 -1.32 9.73 -12.02
N SER A 11 -0.02 9.94 -12.21
CA SER A 11 0.71 9.37 -13.34
C SER A 11 1.35 8.10 -12.78
N MET A 12 0.66 6.97 -12.89
CA MET A 12 1.14 5.70 -12.30
C MET A 12 2.42 5.20 -12.95
N ALA A 13 2.68 5.60 -14.20
CA ALA A 13 3.97 5.46 -14.84
C ALA A 13 4.64 6.84 -14.96
N SER A 14 5.93 6.92 -14.64
CA SER A 14 6.74 8.10 -14.91
C SER A 14 7.43 7.98 -16.27
N PHE A 15 7.21 8.97 -17.13
CA PHE A 15 8.06 9.24 -18.30
C PHE A 15 8.59 10.66 -18.13
N SER A 16 9.78 10.79 -17.51
CA SER A 16 10.33 12.09 -17.11
C SER A 16 10.74 12.89 -18.36
N PRO A 17 10.11 14.06 -18.65
CA PRO A 17 10.49 14.84 -19.82
C PRO A 17 11.89 15.42 -19.73
N LEU A 18 12.41 15.62 -18.52
CA LEU A 18 13.74 16.16 -18.27
C LEU A 18 14.85 15.13 -18.53
N GLU A 19 14.54 13.84 -18.42
CA GLU A 19 15.52 12.77 -18.61
C GLU A 19 15.33 12.06 -19.95
N ARG A 20 14.07 11.78 -20.32
CA ARG A 20 13.71 10.97 -21.49
C ARG A 20 13.18 11.78 -22.65
N GLY A 21 12.85 13.07 -22.45
CA GLY A 21 12.24 13.91 -23.49
C GLY A 21 10.72 13.78 -23.55
N THR A 22 10.10 14.33 -24.59
CA THR A 22 8.64 14.35 -24.77
C THR A 22 8.24 13.48 -25.96
N VAL A 23 7.31 12.54 -25.76
CA VAL A 23 6.72 11.77 -26.86
C VAL A 23 5.89 12.70 -27.74
N GLN A 24 6.26 12.81 -29.01
CA GLN A 24 5.60 13.64 -30.01
C GLN A 24 4.50 12.87 -30.75
N SER A 25 4.79 11.62 -31.11
CA SER A 25 3.88 10.69 -31.76
C SER A 25 4.27 9.25 -31.45
N PHE A 26 3.37 8.30 -31.69
CA PHE A 26 3.69 6.89 -31.58
C PHE A 26 2.87 6.05 -32.56
N ASP A 27 3.42 4.89 -32.92
CA ASP A 27 2.74 3.83 -33.65
C ASP A 27 2.64 2.59 -32.76
N VAL A 28 1.50 1.88 -32.80
CA VAL A 28 1.34 0.62 -32.07
C VAL A 28 1.92 -0.51 -32.91
N GLU A 29 2.96 -1.16 -32.41
CA GLU A 29 3.58 -2.31 -33.08
C GLU A 29 2.83 -3.61 -32.77
N SER A 30 2.49 -3.81 -31.49
CA SER A 30 1.77 -5.01 -31.07
C SER A 30 1.01 -4.79 -29.77
N VAL A 31 -0.02 -5.61 -29.57
CA VAL A 31 -0.82 -5.67 -28.34
C VAL A 31 -0.78 -7.11 -27.86
N ALA A 32 -0.26 -7.34 -26.65
CA ALA A 32 -0.25 -8.66 -26.04
C ALA A 32 -1.65 -9.10 -25.62
N GLU A 33 -1.82 -10.41 -25.41
CA GLU A 33 -3.07 -10.94 -24.85
C GLU A 33 -3.33 -10.37 -23.44
N GLN A 34 -4.61 -10.14 -23.14
CA GLN A 34 -5.03 -9.67 -21.83
C GLN A 34 -4.82 -10.77 -20.79
N THR A 35 -4.10 -10.44 -19.72
CA THR A 35 -3.98 -11.28 -18.53
C THR A 35 -4.86 -10.73 -17.40
N ARG A 36 -5.28 -11.59 -16.49
CA ARG A 36 -6.08 -11.19 -15.33
C ARG A 36 -5.53 -11.79 -14.05
N ARG A 37 -5.65 -11.03 -12.97
CA ARG A 37 -5.37 -11.50 -11.61
C ARG A 37 -6.56 -11.14 -10.70
N PRO A 38 -6.87 -11.96 -9.68
CA PRO A 38 -7.85 -11.58 -8.68
C PRO A 38 -7.46 -10.27 -7.98
N MET A 39 -8.46 -9.42 -7.73
CA MET A 39 -8.33 -8.23 -6.90
C MET A 39 -8.47 -8.63 -5.43
N ARG A 40 -7.56 -8.15 -4.57
CA ARG A 40 -7.45 -8.63 -3.18
C ARG A 40 -7.78 -7.58 -2.11
N ALA A 41 -8.23 -6.39 -2.50
CA ALA A 41 -8.39 -5.29 -1.53
C ALA A 41 -9.46 -5.56 -0.47
N ARG A 42 -10.54 -6.31 -0.79
CA ARG A 42 -11.52 -6.77 0.21
C ARG A 42 -10.85 -7.61 1.29
N ALA A 43 -10.22 -8.71 0.89
CA ALA A 43 -9.51 -9.61 1.81
C ALA A 43 -8.39 -8.91 2.60
N LEU A 44 -7.64 -8.00 1.97
CA LEU A 44 -6.61 -7.21 2.64
C LEU A 44 -7.22 -6.16 3.60
N GLY A 45 -8.40 -5.63 3.29
CA GLY A 45 -9.17 -4.75 4.16
C GLY A 45 -9.63 -5.47 5.43
N GLU A 46 -10.13 -6.70 5.29
CA GLU A 46 -10.48 -7.57 6.40
C GLU A 46 -9.23 -7.89 7.26
N ALA A 47 -8.12 -8.28 6.64
CA ALA A 47 -6.87 -8.57 7.34
C ALA A 47 -6.32 -7.35 8.12
N LEU A 48 -6.44 -6.15 7.57
CA LEU A 48 -6.09 -4.92 8.29
C LEU A 48 -7.01 -4.70 9.50
N GLY A 49 -8.32 -4.91 9.34
CA GLY A 49 -9.29 -4.82 10.43
C GLY A 49 -8.99 -5.81 11.56
N GLU A 50 -8.66 -7.06 11.22
CA GLU A 50 -8.24 -8.08 12.19
C GLU A 50 -6.95 -7.71 12.92
N ALA A 51 -5.94 -7.20 12.20
CA ALA A 51 -4.69 -6.76 12.80
C ALA A 51 -4.89 -5.61 13.81
N GLN A 52 -5.77 -4.65 13.47
CA GLN A 52 -6.12 -3.53 14.35
C GLN A 52 -6.91 -3.98 15.58
N ALA A 53 -7.84 -4.94 15.40
CA ALA A 53 -8.59 -5.52 16.52
C ALA A 53 -7.63 -6.26 17.48
N ALA A 54 -6.70 -7.05 16.94
CA ALA A 54 -5.69 -7.75 17.73
C ALA A 54 -4.74 -6.79 18.48
N GLU A 55 -4.32 -5.69 17.85
CA GLU A 55 -3.53 -4.64 18.52
C GLU A 55 -4.31 -3.97 19.66
N THR A 56 -5.62 -3.74 19.46
CA THR A 56 -6.49 -3.14 20.48
C THR A 56 -6.64 -4.08 21.68
N GLU A 57 -7.00 -5.34 21.47
CA GLU A 57 -7.11 -6.34 22.54
C GLU A 57 -5.78 -6.52 23.29
N PHE A 58 -4.67 -6.56 22.56
CA PHE A 58 -3.34 -6.61 23.16
C PHE A 58 -3.05 -5.39 24.03
N SER A 59 -3.40 -4.19 23.56
CA SER A 59 -3.19 -2.93 24.28
C SER A 59 -3.99 -2.88 25.57
N GLU A 60 -5.25 -3.35 25.55
CA GLU A 60 -6.11 -3.46 26.75
C GLU A 60 -5.50 -4.41 27.78
N ARG A 61 -5.06 -5.60 27.36
CA ARG A 61 -4.39 -6.57 28.25
C ARG A 61 -3.09 -6.00 28.84
N LYS A 62 -2.29 -5.32 28.01
CA LYS A 62 -1.05 -4.69 28.45
C LYS A 62 -1.31 -3.59 29.46
N GLN A 63 -2.37 -2.79 29.27
CA GLN A 63 -2.77 -1.76 30.22
C GLN A 63 -3.14 -2.37 31.58
N VAL A 64 -3.95 -3.42 31.60
CA VAL A 64 -4.29 -4.12 32.85
C VAL A 64 -3.02 -4.62 33.56
N TYR A 65 -2.10 -5.26 32.82
CA TYR A 65 -0.82 -5.69 33.38
C TYR A 65 0.01 -4.52 33.94
N GLN A 66 0.06 -3.41 33.21
CA GLN A 66 0.79 -2.21 33.64
C GLN A 66 0.21 -1.62 34.92
N ASP A 67 -1.11 -1.51 35.00
CA ASP A 67 -1.81 -0.96 36.17
C ASP A 67 -1.60 -1.84 37.41
N GLU A 68 -1.66 -3.17 37.25
CA GLU A 68 -1.42 -4.13 38.35
C GLU A 68 0.04 -4.15 38.83
N ASN A 69 1.01 -3.75 37.98
CA ASN A 69 2.44 -3.87 38.25
C ASN A 69 3.19 -2.53 38.26
N LEU A 70 2.48 -1.40 38.31
CA LEU A 70 3.01 -0.05 38.07
C LEU A 70 4.30 0.24 38.86
N GLU A 71 4.28 0.09 40.18
CA GLU A 71 5.45 0.36 41.03
C GLU A 71 6.64 -0.54 40.71
N ALA A 72 6.39 -1.79 40.31
CA ALA A 72 7.45 -2.72 39.95
C ALA A 72 8.04 -2.35 38.58
N ILE A 73 7.20 -1.97 37.61
CA ILE A 73 7.61 -1.50 36.30
C ILE A 73 8.44 -0.21 36.44
N GLU A 74 8.04 0.75 37.28
CA GLU A 74 8.81 1.97 37.52
C GLU A 74 10.22 1.66 38.04
N ARG A 75 10.34 0.72 39.00
CA ARG A 75 11.66 0.26 39.48
C ARG A 75 12.47 -0.43 38.39
N VAL A 76 11.83 -1.23 37.54
CA VAL A 76 12.48 -1.88 36.40
C VAL A 76 13.02 -0.84 35.42
N VAL A 77 12.20 0.14 35.03
CA VAL A 77 12.58 1.20 34.08
C VAL A 77 13.71 2.06 34.62
N GLU A 78 13.66 2.43 35.90
CA GLU A 78 14.75 3.20 36.52
C GLU A 78 16.05 2.39 36.58
N ALA A 79 15.98 1.11 36.96
CA ALA A 79 17.15 0.24 36.97
C ALA A 79 17.74 0.05 35.56
N GLU A 80 16.91 -0.13 34.53
CA GLU A 80 17.34 -0.21 33.13
C GLU A 80 18.05 1.08 32.69
N ARG A 81 17.49 2.25 33.06
CA ARG A 81 18.05 3.56 32.73
C ARG A 81 19.41 3.81 33.39
N GLU A 82 19.56 3.40 34.65
CA GLU A 82 20.79 3.56 35.42
C GLU A 82 21.83 2.45 35.14
N GLY A 83 21.48 1.43 34.37
CA GLY A 83 22.33 0.24 34.15
C GLY A 83 22.49 -0.62 35.40
N ASN A 84 21.55 -0.53 36.35
CA ASN A 84 21.56 -1.20 37.63
C ASN A 84 20.91 -2.58 37.55
N THR A 85 21.44 -3.54 38.32
CA THR A 85 20.83 -4.87 38.44
C THR A 85 19.69 -4.87 39.45
N LEU A 86 18.55 -5.47 39.09
CA LEU A 86 17.42 -5.64 39.99
C LEU A 86 17.73 -6.61 41.14
N ARG A 87 17.55 -6.14 42.37
CA ARG A 87 17.88 -6.91 43.59
C ARG A 87 16.80 -7.92 43.98
N ARG A 88 15.52 -7.63 43.71
CA ARG A 88 14.38 -8.47 44.09
C ARG A 88 14.08 -9.47 42.98
N ARG A 89 13.77 -10.72 43.35
CA ARG A 89 13.34 -11.75 42.39
C ARG A 89 12.03 -11.35 41.69
N ALA A 90 11.08 -10.78 42.42
CA ALA A 90 9.81 -10.31 41.85
C ALA A 90 10.02 -9.23 40.78
N ASP A 91 10.87 -8.23 41.03
CA ASP A 91 11.16 -7.17 40.06
C ASP A 91 11.83 -7.74 38.78
N ARG A 92 12.68 -8.78 38.90
CA ARG A 92 13.25 -9.48 37.73
C ARG A 92 12.18 -10.19 36.90
N THR A 93 11.21 -10.84 37.53
CA THR A 93 10.09 -11.46 36.81
C THR A 93 9.25 -10.40 36.08
N VAL A 94 9.00 -9.25 36.72
CA VAL A 94 8.33 -8.11 36.05
C VAL A 94 9.16 -7.58 34.89
N GLN A 95 10.49 -7.51 35.00
CA GLN A 95 11.36 -7.12 33.89
C GLN A 95 11.26 -8.05 32.68
N GLU A 96 11.28 -9.36 32.91
CA GLU A 96 11.14 -10.37 31.85
C GLU A 96 9.80 -10.22 31.13
N SER A 97 8.70 -10.19 31.87
CA SER A 97 7.35 -9.98 31.31
C SER A 97 7.21 -8.61 30.62
N TRP A 98 7.75 -7.54 31.21
CA TRP A 98 7.72 -6.21 30.61
C TRP A 98 8.49 -6.14 29.29
N THR A 99 9.60 -6.87 29.18
CA THR A 99 10.36 -7.00 27.93
C THR A 99 9.52 -7.72 26.87
N GLN A 100 8.88 -8.83 27.23
CA GLN A 100 7.95 -9.53 26.34
C GLN A 100 6.79 -8.61 25.88
N TRP A 101 6.18 -7.84 26.77
CA TRP A 101 5.15 -6.85 26.41
C TRP A 101 5.65 -5.73 25.48
N ARG A 102 6.94 -5.40 25.48
CA ARG A 102 7.53 -4.44 24.52
C ARG A 102 7.78 -5.09 23.17
N GLU A 103 8.26 -6.33 23.15
CA GLU A 103 8.48 -7.11 21.93
C GLU A 103 7.16 -7.39 21.19
N GLU A 104 6.15 -7.90 21.90
CA GLU A 104 4.82 -8.17 21.32
C GLU A 104 4.16 -6.88 20.81
N MET A 105 4.33 -5.75 21.49
CA MET A 105 3.86 -4.44 21.02
C MET A 105 4.50 -4.06 19.68
N ALA A 106 5.81 -4.26 19.54
CA ALA A 106 6.49 -3.99 18.27
C ALA A 106 5.97 -4.90 17.15
N GLN A 107 5.68 -6.17 17.46
CA GLN A 107 5.11 -7.11 16.50
C GLN A 107 3.69 -6.71 16.06
N HIS A 108 2.81 -6.33 16.98
CA HIS A 108 1.47 -5.85 16.63
C HIS A 108 1.51 -4.61 15.74
N ALA A 109 2.36 -3.63 16.07
CA ALA A 109 2.56 -2.44 15.26
C ALA A 109 3.10 -2.77 13.85
N GLN A 110 4.03 -3.73 13.77
CA GLN A 110 4.54 -4.21 12.48
C GLN A 110 3.43 -4.85 11.65
N ASN A 111 2.61 -5.73 12.24
CA ASN A 111 1.52 -6.42 11.54
C ASN A 111 0.51 -5.43 10.96
N VAL A 112 0.11 -4.40 11.72
CA VAL A 112 -0.80 -3.35 11.24
C VAL A 112 -0.16 -2.53 10.12
N SER A 113 1.11 -2.19 10.26
CA SER A 113 1.86 -1.46 9.23
C SER A 113 1.96 -2.26 7.93
N GLU A 114 2.26 -3.56 8.02
CA GLU A 114 2.38 -4.45 6.86
C GLU A 114 1.02 -4.64 6.17
N ALA A 115 -0.04 -4.94 6.92
CA ALA A 115 -1.39 -5.08 6.38
C ALA A 115 -1.86 -3.80 5.67
N ARG A 116 -1.56 -2.63 6.25
CA ARG A 116 -1.86 -1.33 5.63
C ARG A 116 -1.07 -1.13 4.34
N ALA A 117 0.22 -1.47 4.32
CA ALA A 117 1.06 -1.33 3.14
C ALA A 117 0.56 -2.23 2.00
N GLN A 118 0.26 -3.50 2.29
CA GLN A 118 -0.28 -4.45 1.32
C GLN A 118 -1.62 -3.97 0.75
N LEU A 119 -2.53 -3.49 1.61
CA LEU A 119 -3.81 -2.92 1.16
C LEU A 119 -3.59 -1.70 0.27
N SER A 120 -2.70 -0.79 0.66
CA SER A 120 -2.40 0.42 -0.10
C SER A 120 -1.86 0.10 -1.49
N GLU A 121 -0.98 -0.90 -1.60
CA GLU A 121 -0.40 -1.34 -2.87
C GLU A 121 -1.47 -1.94 -3.80
N GLU A 122 -2.30 -2.85 -3.28
CA GLU A 122 -3.35 -3.50 -4.06
C GLU A 122 -4.41 -2.50 -4.56
N ARG A 123 -4.68 -1.45 -3.77
CA ARG A 123 -5.68 -0.43 -4.10
C ARG A 123 -5.28 0.53 -5.22
N VAL A 124 -3.98 0.67 -5.53
CA VAL A 124 -3.50 1.71 -6.47
C VAL A 124 -4.25 1.68 -7.80
N VAL A 125 -4.27 0.53 -8.47
CA VAL A 125 -4.93 0.38 -9.79
C VAL A 125 -6.45 0.48 -9.65
N ALA A 126 -7.03 -0.12 -8.62
CA ALA A 126 -8.47 -0.12 -8.40
C ALA A 126 -8.98 1.31 -8.18
N ASP A 127 -8.46 2.03 -7.18
CA ASP A 127 -8.84 3.40 -6.87
C ASP A 127 -8.58 4.33 -8.06
N GLY A 128 -7.42 4.21 -8.72
CA GLY A 128 -7.09 5.07 -9.86
C GLY A 128 -7.96 4.83 -11.10
N SER A 129 -8.43 3.59 -11.31
CA SER A 129 -9.21 3.22 -12.49
C SER A 129 -10.69 3.50 -12.30
N THR A 130 -11.20 3.43 -11.07
CA THR A 130 -12.59 3.73 -10.74
C THR A 130 -12.81 5.18 -10.32
N PHE A 131 -11.75 5.97 -10.14
CA PHE A 131 -11.87 7.39 -9.80
C PHE A 131 -12.65 8.19 -10.85
N ASP A 132 -13.79 8.72 -10.44
CA ASP A 132 -14.59 9.68 -11.21
C ASP A 132 -14.64 11.03 -10.47
N PRO A 133 -14.04 12.11 -11.01
CA PRO A 133 -14.09 13.43 -10.38
C PRO A 133 -15.49 14.06 -10.38
N ALA A 134 -16.43 13.55 -11.18
CA ALA A 134 -17.81 14.02 -11.21
C ALA A 134 -18.72 13.29 -10.20
N ALA A 135 -18.27 12.17 -9.63
CA ALA A 135 -19.03 11.43 -8.63
C ALA A 135 -19.06 12.18 -7.30
N ALA A 136 -20.21 12.12 -6.61
CA ALA A 136 -20.39 12.78 -5.32
C ALA A 136 -19.54 12.14 -4.20
N ASP A 137 -19.35 10.82 -4.28
CA ASP A 137 -18.63 10.02 -3.30
C ASP A 137 -17.55 9.18 -3.98
N MET A 138 -16.42 9.02 -3.29
CA MET A 138 -15.36 8.11 -3.73
C MET A 138 -15.80 6.66 -3.49
N ILE A 139 -15.51 5.80 -4.46
CA ILE A 139 -15.79 4.37 -4.35
C ILE A 139 -14.81 3.73 -3.37
N ASP A 140 -15.33 3.00 -2.39
CA ASP A 140 -14.50 2.16 -1.53
C ASP A 140 -14.33 0.78 -2.15
N VAL A 141 -13.19 0.57 -2.82
CA VAL A 141 -12.91 -0.66 -3.56
C VAL A 141 -12.81 -1.90 -2.67
N THR A 142 -12.64 -1.75 -1.35
CA THR A 142 -12.63 -2.91 -0.42
C THR A 142 -14.01 -3.54 -0.26
N GLN A 143 -15.08 -2.87 -0.71
CA GLN A 143 -16.43 -3.41 -0.73
C GLN A 143 -16.74 -4.24 -1.98
N TYR A 144 -15.77 -4.46 -2.87
CA TYR A 144 -15.98 -5.11 -4.16
C TYR A 144 -15.06 -6.32 -4.31
N ASP A 145 -15.55 -7.34 -5.01
CA ASP A 145 -14.74 -8.41 -5.58
C ASP A 145 -14.40 -8.08 -7.03
N GLY A 146 -13.48 -8.81 -7.64
CA GLY A 146 -13.21 -8.69 -9.07
C GLY A 146 -11.80 -9.07 -9.48
N GLU A 147 -11.40 -8.55 -10.63
CA GLU A 147 -10.09 -8.81 -11.21
C GLU A 147 -9.40 -7.50 -11.62
N ILE A 148 -8.07 -7.51 -11.62
CA ILE A 148 -7.27 -6.54 -12.34
C ILE A 148 -6.92 -7.14 -13.69
N ALA A 149 -7.33 -6.47 -14.75
CA ALA A 149 -6.97 -6.82 -16.12
C ALA A 149 -5.75 -6.02 -16.53
N THR A 150 -4.77 -6.69 -17.14
CA THR A 150 -3.52 -6.12 -17.62
C THR A 150 -3.34 -6.41 -19.10
N VAL A 151 -2.90 -5.40 -19.85
CA VAL A 151 -2.50 -5.53 -21.27
C VAL A 151 -1.15 -4.85 -21.43
N ARG A 152 -0.25 -5.47 -22.20
CA ARG A 152 1.00 -4.83 -22.62
C ARG A 152 0.91 -4.41 -24.07
N VAL A 153 1.26 -3.16 -24.34
CA VAL A 153 1.25 -2.57 -25.68
C VAL A 153 2.68 -2.19 -26.02
N ARG A 154 3.21 -2.75 -27.10
CA ARG A 154 4.48 -2.30 -27.65
C ARG A 154 4.23 -1.17 -28.62
N ILE A 155 4.87 -0.04 -28.39
CA ILE A 155 4.79 1.14 -29.23
C ILE A 155 6.16 1.55 -29.74
N LEU A 156 6.15 2.19 -30.89
CA LEU A 156 7.28 2.87 -31.48
C LEU A 156 7.04 4.37 -31.33
N ALA A 157 7.71 4.98 -30.36
CA ALA A 157 7.53 6.38 -29.99
C ALA A 157 8.57 7.26 -30.68
N GLN A 158 8.12 8.37 -31.25
CA GLN A 158 8.99 9.48 -31.65
C GLN A 158 9.12 10.43 -30.46
N VAL A 159 10.33 10.55 -29.94
CA VAL A 159 10.64 11.27 -28.70
C VAL A 159 11.57 12.43 -29.02
N GLN A 160 11.15 13.63 -28.66
CA GLN A 160 12.04 14.78 -28.65
C GLN A 160 12.81 14.79 -27.34
N THR A 161 14.11 14.50 -27.41
CA THR A 161 15.03 14.51 -26.27
C THR A 161 15.15 15.90 -25.63
N PRO A 162 15.64 16.01 -24.38
CA PRO A 162 15.85 17.31 -23.73
C PRO A 162 16.77 18.25 -24.50
N ASP A 163 17.71 17.70 -25.29
CA ASP A 163 18.64 18.44 -26.15
C ASP A 163 18.00 18.89 -27.48
N GLY A 164 16.70 18.65 -27.67
CA GLY A 164 15.93 19.05 -28.85
C GLY A 164 16.13 18.15 -30.07
N GLN A 165 16.79 16.99 -29.91
CA GLN A 165 16.94 16.01 -30.98
C GLN A 165 15.74 15.05 -31.00
N ASP A 166 15.27 14.70 -32.19
CA ASP A 166 14.27 13.66 -32.37
C ASP A 166 14.95 12.29 -32.39
N ALA A 167 14.44 11.38 -31.55
CA ALA A 167 14.90 10.01 -31.43
C ALA A 167 13.71 9.07 -31.44
N GLN A 168 13.87 7.91 -32.06
CA GLN A 168 12.85 6.87 -32.08
C GLN A 168 13.16 5.84 -30.99
N GLN A 169 12.19 5.57 -30.12
CA GLN A 169 12.30 4.62 -29.02
C GLN A 169 11.21 3.56 -29.11
N THR A 170 11.57 2.30 -28.92
CA THR A 170 10.58 1.23 -28.74
C THR A 170 10.25 1.14 -27.27
N LEU A 171 8.96 1.26 -26.91
CA LEU A 171 8.50 1.24 -25.52
C LEU A 171 7.48 0.12 -25.31
N ASP A 172 7.63 -0.64 -24.22
CA ASP A 172 6.60 -1.53 -23.70
C ASP A 172 5.80 -0.78 -22.63
N VAL A 173 4.51 -0.58 -22.92
CA VAL A 173 3.57 0.14 -22.06
C VAL A 173 2.62 -0.87 -21.41
N ALA A 174 2.66 -0.96 -20.08
CA ALA A 174 1.67 -1.72 -19.33
C ALA A 174 0.46 -0.84 -19.05
N ILE A 175 -0.72 -1.32 -19.42
CA ILE A 175 -2.00 -0.71 -19.05
C ILE A 175 -2.82 -1.67 -18.20
N GLU A 176 -3.46 -1.14 -17.17
CA GLU A 176 -4.27 -1.92 -16.24
C GLU A 176 -5.61 -1.25 -15.95
N ARG A 177 -6.62 -2.05 -15.60
CA ARG A 177 -7.91 -1.58 -15.09
C ARG A 177 -8.47 -2.55 -14.06
N ALA A 178 -9.31 -2.06 -13.17
CA ALA A 178 -10.13 -2.92 -12.33
C ALA A 178 -11.47 -3.25 -13.00
N GLU A 179 -11.86 -4.52 -12.92
CA GLU A 179 -13.17 -5.05 -13.30
C GLU A 179 -13.81 -5.60 -12.03
N LEU A 180 -14.63 -4.77 -11.38
CA LEU A 180 -15.16 -5.00 -10.04
C LEU A 180 -16.65 -5.38 -10.08
N VAL A 181 -17.12 -6.06 -9.05
CA VAL A 181 -18.52 -6.47 -8.86
C VAL A 181 -18.90 -6.24 -7.40
N GLY A 182 -19.99 -5.51 -7.18
CA GLY A 182 -20.56 -5.29 -5.85
C GLY A 182 -21.35 -6.49 -5.35
N ASP A 183 -21.73 -6.49 -4.07
CA ASP A 183 -22.50 -7.58 -3.46
C ASP A 183 -23.88 -7.79 -4.10
N ASP A 184 -24.44 -6.75 -4.70
CA ASP A 184 -25.70 -6.78 -5.46
C ASP A 184 -25.52 -7.32 -6.89
N GLY A 185 -24.30 -7.70 -7.27
CA GLY A 185 -23.93 -8.14 -8.61
C GLY A 185 -23.74 -6.98 -9.62
N THR A 186 -23.82 -5.73 -9.18
CA THR A 186 -23.63 -4.57 -10.07
C THR A 186 -22.16 -4.50 -10.51
N PRO A 187 -21.88 -4.53 -11.84
CA PRO A 187 -20.53 -4.42 -12.33
C PRO A 187 -20.04 -2.96 -12.27
N LEU A 188 -18.78 -2.80 -11.90
CA LEU A 188 -18.05 -1.55 -11.90
C LEU A 188 -16.74 -1.74 -12.69
N ASN A 189 -16.71 -1.19 -13.90
CA ASN A 189 -15.53 -1.29 -14.76
C ASN A 189 -14.76 0.02 -14.74
N GLY A 190 -13.50 -0.04 -14.30
CA GLY A 190 -12.58 1.09 -14.32
C GLY A 190 -12.08 1.42 -15.72
N ARG A 191 -11.49 2.61 -15.86
CA ARG A 191 -10.75 3.04 -17.05
C ARG A 191 -9.37 2.37 -17.12
N TRP A 192 -8.85 2.20 -18.32
CA TRP A 192 -7.45 1.79 -18.51
C TRP A 192 -6.50 2.90 -18.04
N LEU A 193 -5.52 2.52 -17.23
CA LEU A 193 -4.46 3.39 -16.74
C LEU A 193 -3.12 2.87 -17.26
N ILE A 194 -2.20 3.78 -17.59
CA ILE A 194 -0.81 3.39 -17.85
C ILE A 194 -0.12 3.20 -16.51
N THR A 195 0.32 1.97 -16.21
CA THR A 195 0.95 1.61 -14.93
C THR A 195 2.45 1.37 -15.05
N ALA A 196 2.97 1.12 -16.25
CA ALA A 196 4.41 1.09 -16.51
C ALA A 196 4.73 1.53 -17.94
N ILE A 197 5.91 2.11 -18.13
CA ILE A 197 6.51 2.43 -19.43
C ILE A 197 7.99 2.03 -19.37
N GLU A 198 8.37 1.04 -20.16
CA GLU A 198 9.71 0.48 -20.21
C GLU A 198 10.29 0.66 -21.62
N GLU A 199 11.56 1.07 -21.72
CA GLU A 199 12.25 1.11 -23.02
C GLU A 199 12.76 -0.30 -23.37
N VAL A 200 12.57 -0.69 -24.63
CA VAL A 200 13.02 -1.98 -25.16
C VAL A 200 14.33 -1.73 -25.92
N GLY A 201 15.46 -1.98 -25.27
CA GLY A 201 16.80 -1.74 -25.84
C GLY A 201 17.94 -2.22 -24.96
#